data_AF-A0A3D6EL90-F1
#
_entry.id   AF-A0A3D6EL90-F1
#
_cell.length_a   1.000
_cell.length_b   1.000
_cell.length_c   1.000
_cell.angle_alpha   90.00
_cell.angle_beta   90.00
_cell.angle_gamma   90.00
#
_symmetry.space_group_name_H-M   'P 1'
#
loop_
_entity.id
_entity.type
_entity.pdbx_description
1 polymer ?
#
loop_
_entity_poly.entity_id
_entity_poly.type
_entity_poly.pdbx_seq_one_letter_code
_entity_poly.pdbx_strand_id
1 'polypeptide(L)'
;MKLMAGSCFAVVFALLAWGCAGTARNATAPVNASTGQHPAAWIQNHWAEYVKSPDQCRACHGSTADPAAAGGISKVSCFSCHTNGVNHPAGWADPAQHGKAAKLAPSTNPTAMAGFAHCAKCHGTTFSDGLAISCKSCHTTAPHPGMPWHGTTASLTNHVTTDISNAPECYKCHAGGANSTIKPVTPAPAGTAPGCTNATMCHGRDF
;
A
#
# COMPACT_ATOMS: atom_id res chain seq x y z
N MET A 1 -66.61 15.36 14.63
CA MET A 1 -65.29 15.59 15.23
C MET A 1 -64.53 14.25 15.20
N LYS A 2 -63.63 14.06 14.24
CA LYS A 2 -62.84 12.83 14.07
C LYS A 2 -61.48 13.05 14.73
N LEU A 3 -61.14 12.26 15.75
CA LEU A 3 -59.78 12.19 16.28
C LEU A 3 -59.15 10.89 15.78
N MET A 4 -58.20 11.03 14.87
CA MET A 4 -57.34 9.95 14.40
C MET A 4 -56.25 9.69 15.45
N ALA A 5 -56.29 8.53 16.08
CA ALA A 5 -55.18 7.99 16.86
C ALA A 5 -54.34 7.11 15.94
N GLY A 6 -53.17 7.59 15.53
CA GLY A 6 -52.26 6.80 14.73
C GLY A 6 -51.03 7.60 14.30
N SER A 7 -50.04 7.74 15.19
CA SER A 7 -48.68 8.15 14.84
C SER A 7 -47.72 8.04 16.02
N CYS A 8 -47.38 6.81 16.42
CA CYS A 8 -46.15 6.57 17.23
C CYS A 8 -45.28 5.44 16.67
N PHE A 9 -45.74 4.66 15.68
CA PHE A 9 -44.98 3.51 15.16
C PHE A 9 -44.11 3.81 13.92
N ALA A 10 -44.23 4.98 13.30
CA ALA A 10 -43.53 5.30 12.06
C ALA A 10 -42.14 5.95 12.26
N VAL A 11 -41.75 6.32 13.48
CA VAL A 11 -40.50 7.08 13.73
C VAL A 11 -39.29 6.17 13.98
N VAL A 12 -39.48 4.87 14.25
CA VAL A 12 -38.36 3.96 14.56
C VAL A 12 -37.68 3.41 13.29
N PHE A 13 -38.39 3.27 12.17
CA PHE A 13 -37.78 2.77 10.92
C PHE A 13 -37.00 3.83 10.13
N ALA A 14 -37.29 5.12 10.31
CA ALA A 14 -36.56 6.19 9.64
C ALA A 14 -35.16 6.43 10.24
N LEU A 15 -34.94 6.07 11.51
CA LEU A 15 -33.65 6.25 12.19
C LEU A 15 -32.64 5.12 11.90
N LEU A 16 -33.10 3.96 11.41
CA LEU A 16 -32.22 2.85 11.03
C LEU A 16 -31.65 2.98 9.61
N ALA A 17 -32.28 3.79 8.75
CA ALA A 17 -31.80 4.06 7.39
C ALA A 17 -30.80 5.23 7.31
N TRP A 18 -30.70 6.04 8.37
CA TRP A 18 -29.82 7.21 8.42
C TRP A 18 -28.43 6.95 9.01
N GLY A 19 -28.16 5.75 9.52
CA GLY A 19 -26.89 5.42 10.18
C GLY A 19 -25.70 5.16 9.25
N CYS A 20 -25.89 5.08 7.92
CA CYS A 20 -24.81 4.63 7.02
C CYS A 20 -24.64 5.46 5.73
N ALA A 21 -25.59 6.33 5.39
CA ALA A 21 -25.51 7.16 4.19
C ALA A 21 -24.78 8.50 4.40
N GLY A 22 -24.43 8.86 5.64
CA GLY A 22 -23.69 10.10 5.86
C GLY A 22 -23.53 10.41 7.33
N THR A 23 -22.33 10.16 7.87
CA THR A 23 -21.70 10.96 8.93
C THR A 23 -20.29 10.41 9.22
N ALA A 24 -19.42 10.46 8.21
CA ALA A 24 -17.98 10.51 8.43
C ALA A 24 -17.35 11.22 7.23
N ARG A 25 -17.24 12.55 7.36
CA ARG A 25 -16.35 13.48 6.64
C ARG A 25 -15.84 13.03 5.25
N ASN A 26 -16.50 13.52 4.20
CA ASN A 26 -15.89 13.92 2.91
C ASN A 26 -15.20 12.89 2.01
N ALA A 27 -15.53 11.61 2.09
CA ALA A 27 -15.35 10.68 0.97
C ALA A 27 -16.52 9.72 0.95
N THR A 28 -17.22 9.56 -0.16
CA THR A 28 -18.21 8.48 -0.31
C THR A 28 -17.44 7.21 -0.59
N ALA A 29 -17.69 6.13 0.16
CA ALA A 29 -17.07 4.84 -0.13
C ALA A 29 -17.38 4.48 -1.61
N PRO A 30 -16.41 3.97 -2.38
CA PRO A 30 -16.61 3.71 -3.81
C PRO A 30 -17.54 2.51 -3.97
N VAL A 31 -18.85 2.74 -3.91
CA VAL A 31 -19.90 1.74 -3.96
C VAL A 31 -20.94 2.21 -4.98
N ASN A 32 -21.37 1.30 -5.84
CA ASN A 32 -22.49 1.54 -6.73
C ASN A 32 -23.78 1.55 -5.90
N ALA A 33 -24.48 2.67 -5.88
CA ALA A 33 -25.69 2.84 -5.06
C ALA A 33 -26.83 1.88 -5.44
N SER A 34 -26.88 1.42 -6.69
CA SER A 34 -27.93 0.53 -7.19
C SER A 34 -27.65 -0.94 -6.89
N THR A 35 -26.39 -1.36 -6.82
CA THR A 35 -26.02 -2.76 -6.60
C THR A 35 -25.44 -3.03 -5.20
N GLY A 36 -25.04 -1.98 -4.48
CA GLY A 36 -24.32 -2.12 -3.21
C GLY A 36 -22.92 -2.70 -3.35
N GLN A 37 -22.37 -2.80 -4.57
CA GLN A 37 -21.07 -3.41 -4.85
C GLN A 37 -20.01 -2.36 -5.17
N HIS A 38 -18.76 -2.69 -4.88
CA HIS A 38 -17.62 -1.91 -5.33
C HIS A 38 -17.44 -1.98 -6.86
N PRO A 39 -16.72 -1.01 -7.47
CA PRO A 39 -16.37 -1.02 -8.89
C PRO A 39 -15.68 -2.31 -9.36
N ALA A 40 -15.63 -2.51 -10.67
CA ALA A 40 -14.88 -3.62 -11.28
C ALA A 40 -13.40 -3.61 -10.85
N ALA A 41 -12.79 -4.80 -10.81
CA ALA A 41 -11.41 -5.01 -10.35
C ALA A 41 -11.13 -4.54 -8.90
N TRP A 42 -12.16 -4.51 -8.05
CA TRP A 42 -12.02 -4.10 -6.65
C TRP A 42 -10.96 -4.91 -5.89
N ILE A 43 -10.94 -6.25 -6.03
CA ILE A 43 -10.00 -7.11 -5.29
C ILE A 43 -8.55 -6.70 -5.55
N GLN A 44 -8.21 -6.31 -6.77
CA GLN A 44 -6.87 -5.91 -7.18
C GLN A 44 -6.48 -4.51 -6.64
N ASN A 45 -7.46 -3.64 -6.47
CA ASN A 45 -7.24 -2.20 -6.31
C ASN A 45 -7.73 -1.64 -4.97
N HIS A 46 -8.46 -2.44 -4.17
CA HIS A 46 -9.11 -1.97 -2.94
C HIS A 46 -8.13 -1.39 -1.93
N TRP A 47 -6.88 -1.85 -1.92
CA TRP A 47 -5.83 -1.31 -1.05
C TRP A 47 -5.63 0.19 -1.29
N ALA A 48 -5.69 0.65 -2.54
CA ALA A 48 -5.45 2.05 -2.90
C ALA A 48 -6.56 2.98 -2.38
N GLU A 49 -7.78 2.46 -2.26
CA GLU A 49 -8.90 3.18 -1.65
C GLU A 49 -8.89 3.03 -0.12
N TYR A 50 -8.58 1.84 0.39
CA TYR A 50 -8.46 1.57 1.82
C TYR A 50 -7.46 2.51 2.49
N VAL A 51 -6.31 2.77 1.84
CA VAL A 51 -5.29 3.63 2.44
C VAL A 51 -5.69 5.09 2.59
N LYS A 52 -6.73 5.55 1.87
CA LYS A 52 -7.23 6.93 1.96
C LYS A 52 -8.06 7.14 3.23
N SER A 53 -8.85 6.13 3.62
CA SER A 53 -9.73 6.20 4.79
C SER A 53 -10.08 4.80 5.33
N PRO A 54 -9.19 4.17 6.12
CA PRO A 54 -9.43 2.83 6.66
C PRO A 54 -10.70 2.73 7.54
N ASP A 55 -10.98 3.77 8.32
CA ASP A 55 -12.14 3.82 9.21
C ASP A 55 -13.46 3.77 8.44
N GLN A 56 -13.52 4.41 7.28
CA GLN A 56 -14.69 4.33 6.40
C GLN A 56 -14.96 2.90 5.97
N CYS A 57 -13.93 2.13 5.62
CA CYS A 57 -14.09 0.73 5.24
C CYS A 57 -14.56 -0.11 6.43
N ARG A 58 -13.97 0.11 7.61
CA ARG A 58 -14.30 -0.62 8.84
C ARG A 58 -15.73 -0.36 9.33
N ALA A 59 -16.31 0.80 9.02
CA ALA A 59 -17.71 1.09 9.32
C ALA A 59 -18.68 0.05 8.72
N CYS A 60 -18.35 -0.48 7.53
CA CYS A 60 -19.17 -1.49 6.87
C CYS A 60 -18.62 -2.92 7.03
N HIS A 61 -17.31 -3.09 6.95
CA HIS A 61 -16.63 -4.38 6.90
C HIS A 61 -16.17 -4.91 8.26
N GLY A 62 -16.28 -4.11 9.33
CA GLY A 62 -15.86 -4.52 10.67
C GLY A 62 -14.33 -4.52 10.84
N SER A 63 -13.86 -5.33 11.78
CA SER A 63 -12.46 -5.36 12.19
C SER A 63 -11.53 -5.97 11.14
N THR A 64 -10.33 -5.41 11.03
CA THR A 64 -9.23 -5.95 10.21
C THR A 64 -8.19 -6.73 11.03
N ALA A 65 -8.37 -6.80 12.35
CA ALA A 65 -7.45 -7.44 13.29
C ALA A 65 -8.11 -8.55 14.14
N ASP A 66 -9.44 -8.52 14.28
CA ASP A 66 -10.21 -9.52 15.00
C ASP A 66 -11.17 -10.23 14.02
N PRO A 67 -10.93 -11.52 13.69
CA PRO A 67 -11.81 -12.31 12.84
C PRO A 67 -13.25 -12.40 13.35
N ALA A 68 -13.47 -12.37 14.67
CA ALA A 68 -14.80 -12.48 15.26
C ALA A 68 -15.63 -11.20 15.06
N ALA A 69 -14.97 -10.05 14.93
CA ALA A 69 -15.57 -8.76 14.66
C ALA A 69 -15.51 -8.34 13.17
N ALA A 70 -15.08 -9.25 12.29
CA ALA A 70 -14.97 -8.98 10.86
C ALA A 70 -16.29 -9.24 10.10
N GLY A 71 -16.38 -8.74 8.87
CA GLY A 71 -17.56 -8.88 8.00
C GLY A 71 -18.64 -7.84 8.24
N GLY A 72 -18.80 -7.35 9.47
CA GLY A 72 -19.68 -6.22 9.81
C GLY A 72 -21.10 -6.33 9.21
N ILE A 73 -21.60 -5.21 8.70
CA ILE A 73 -22.89 -5.14 8.00
C ILE A 73 -22.78 -5.62 6.55
N SER A 74 -21.61 -5.51 5.91
CA SER A 74 -21.43 -5.93 4.51
C SER A 74 -21.42 -7.45 4.32
N LYS A 75 -21.20 -8.21 5.41
CA LYS A 75 -20.96 -9.66 5.42
C LYS A 75 -19.70 -10.09 4.66
N VAL A 76 -18.87 -9.14 4.22
CA VAL A 76 -17.60 -9.40 3.52
C VAL A 76 -16.45 -9.20 4.48
N SER A 77 -15.84 -10.30 4.91
CA SER A 77 -14.70 -10.31 5.83
C SER A 77 -13.38 -10.07 5.11
N CYS A 78 -12.52 -9.24 5.70
CA CYS A 78 -11.12 -9.07 5.27
C CYS A 78 -10.36 -10.41 5.32
N PHE A 79 -10.73 -11.27 6.27
CA PHE A 79 -10.07 -12.54 6.54
C PHE A 79 -10.37 -13.62 5.50
N SER A 80 -11.33 -13.40 4.59
CA SER A 80 -11.57 -14.29 3.46
C SER A 80 -10.35 -14.41 2.52
N CYS A 81 -9.53 -13.35 2.47
CA CYS A 81 -8.27 -13.36 1.72
C CYS A 81 -7.05 -13.04 2.60
N HIS A 82 -7.21 -12.23 3.64
CA HIS A 82 -6.17 -11.91 4.62
C HIS A 82 -6.31 -12.79 5.86
N THR A 83 -6.00 -14.08 5.73
CA THR A 83 -6.26 -15.08 6.79
C THR A 83 -5.59 -14.77 8.12
N ASN A 84 -4.50 -14.00 8.12
CA ASN A 84 -3.79 -13.54 9.32
C ASN A 84 -4.07 -12.05 9.65
N GLY A 85 -5.14 -11.49 9.10
CA GLY A 85 -5.42 -10.06 9.13
C GLY A 85 -4.55 -9.28 8.14
N VAL A 86 -4.73 -7.95 8.13
CA VAL A 86 -3.94 -7.02 7.30
C VAL A 86 -2.61 -6.61 7.94
N ASN A 87 -2.26 -7.25 9.07
CA ASN A 87 -1.03 -7.01 9.80
C ASN A 87 0.09 -7.91 9.28
N HIS A 88 1.33 -7.52 9.60
CA HIS A 88 2.47 -8.40 9.36
C HIS A 88 2.40 -9.66 10.25
N PRO A 89 2.99 -10.79 9.81
CA PRO A 89 3.11 -11.99 10.62
C PRO A 89 3.82 -11.75 11.96
N ALA A 90 3.65 -12.68 12.91
CA ALA A 90 4.37 -12.63 14.18
C ALA A 90 5.89 -12.66 13.96
N GLY A 91 6.64 -11.85 14.71
CA GLY A 91 8.10 -11.76 14.61
C GLY A 91 8.63 -10.96 13.42
N TRP A 92 7.77 -10.25 12.68
CA TRP A 92 8.15 -9.56 11.44
C TRP A 92 9.31 -8.57 11.56
N ALA A 93 9.57 -8.00 12.75
CA ALA A 93 10.71 -7.10 12.94
C ALA A 93 12.07 -7.77 12.67
N ASP A 94 12.13 -9.11 12.65
CA ASP A 94 13.31 -9.87 12.25
C ASP A 94 13.72 -9.55 10.80
N PRO A 95 14.95 -9.03 10.56
CA PRO A 95 15.46 -8.74 9.22
C PRO A 95 15.47 -9.95 8.28
N ALA A 96 15.59 -11.18 8.81
CA ALA A 96 15.55 -12.41 8.03
C ALA A 96 14.15 -12.68 7.43
N GLN A 97 13.11 -12.05 7.96
CA GLN A 97 11.74 -12.09 7.44
C GLN A 97 11.42 -10.82 6.65
N HIS A 98 11.39 -9.66 7.32
CA HIS A 98 11.00 -8.39 6.72
C HIS A 98 11.98 -7.95 5.63
N GLY A 99 13.27 -7.87 5.95
CA GLY A 99 14.30 -7.47 4.98
C GLY A 99 14.37 -8.42 3.79
N LYS A 100 14.23 -9.73 4.04
CA LYS A 100 14.17 -10.74 2.97
C LYS A 100 12.97 -10.50 2.05
N ALA A 101 11.76 -10.33 2.60
CA ALA A 101 10.54 -10.13 1.83
C ALA A 101 10.59 -8.88 0.94
N ALA A 102 11.09 -7.75 1.47
CA ALA A 102 11.22 -6.51 0.72
C ALA A 102 12.20 -6.64 -0.47
N LYS A 103 13.20 -7.50 -0.35
CA LYS A 103 14.24 -7.72 -1.38
C LYS A 103 13.83 -8.67 -2.50
N LEU A 104 12.77 -9.47 -2.33
CA LEU A 104 12.28 -10.39 -3.35
C LEU A 104 11.80 -9.64 -4.61
N ALA A 105 11.68 -10.36 -5.72
CA ALA A 105 10.97 -9.87 -6.89
C ALA A 105 9.51 -9.50 -6.53
N PRO A 106 8.96 -8.39 -7.04
CA PRO A 106 7.54 -8.10 -6.92
C PRO A 106 6.71 -9.27 -7.45
N SER A 107 5.73 -9.71 -6.66
CA SER A 107 4.85 -10.81 -7.03
C SER A 107 3.54 -10.31 -7.63
N THR A 108 3.06 -11.01 -8.66
CA THR A 108 1.69 -10.85 -9.17
C THR A 108 0.66 -11.59 -8.30
N ASN A 109 1.10 -12.46 -7.39
CA ASN A 109 0.21 -13.08 -6.41
C ASN A 109 -0.21 -12.01 -5.38
N PRO A 110 -1.50 -11.66 -5.28
CA PRO A 110 -1.97 -10.59 -4.39
C PRO A 110 -1.76 -10.90 -2.91
N THR A 111 -1.56 -12.16 -2.53
CA THR A 111 -1.31 -12.57 -1.14
C THR A 111 0.17 -12.68 -0.79
N ALA A 112 1.07 -12.62 -1.78
CA ALA A 112 2.50 -12.67 -1.54
C ALA A 112 3.03 -11.28 -1.15
N MET A 113 3.56 -11.17 0.08
CA MET A 113 4.28 -9.98 0.56
C MET A 113 5.72 -9.99 0.04
N ALA A 114 5.90 -9.69 -1.25
CA ALA A 114 7.21 -9.76 -1.92
C ALA A 114 7.50 -8.49 -2.72
N GLY A 115 8.72 -7.96 -2.54
CA GLY A 115 9.22 -6.78 -3.22
C GLY A 115 8.73 -5.46 -2.65
N PHE A 116 9.50 -4.40 -2.87
CA PHE A 116 9.24 -3.05 -2.40
C PHE A 116 7.87 -2.51 -2.87
N ALA A 117 7.45 -2.86 -4.08
CA ALA A 117 6.17 -2.44 -4.65
C ALA A 117 4.98 -2.94 -3.83
N HIS A 118 5.09 -4.12 -3.20
CA HIS A 118 4.06 -4.60 -2.29
C HIS A 118 4.04 -3.78 -1.01
N CYS A 119 5.22 -3.50 -0.42
CA CYS A 119 5.34 -2.74 0.82
C CYS A 119 4.84 -1.29 0.67
N ALA A 120 5.10 -0.66 -0.48
CA ALA A 120 4.70 0.71 -0.78
C ALA A 120 3.18 0.93 -0.71
N LYS A 121 2.38 -0.14 -0.85
CA LYS A 121 0.92 -0.09 -0.72
C LYS A 121 0.47 0.46 0.63
N CYS A 122 1.17 0.12 1.71
CA CYS A 122 0.84 0.56 3.07
C CYS A 122 1.86 1.55 3.63
N HIS A 123 3.13 1.44 3.22
CA HIS A 123 4.22 2.31 3.69
C HIS A 123 4.36 3.61 2.88
N GLY A 124 3.60 3.76 1.80
CA GLY A 124 3.61 4.95 0.95
C GLY A 124 4.64 4.87 -0.18
N THR A 125 4.55 5.83 -1.11
CA THR A 125 5.37 5.84 -2.34
C THR A 125 6.85 6.13 -2.08
N THR A 126 7.14 6.77 -0.95
CA THR A 126 8.49 7.11 -0.48
C THR A 126 8.87 6.35 0.79
N PHE A 127 8.04 5.39 1.21
CA PHE A 127 8.22 4.62 2.44
C PHE A 127 8.24 5.47 3.73
N SER A 128 7.70 6.68 3.65
CA SER A 128 7.59 7.64 4.77
C SER A 128 6.25 8.39 4.80
N ASP A 129 5.39 8.13 3.83
CA ASP A 129 4.16 8.88 3.51
C ASP A 129 2.91 7.98 3.56
N GLY A 130 3.01 6.78 4.10
CA GLY A 130 1.92 5.81 4.18
C GLY A 130 1.21 5.76 5.54
N LEU A 131 0.28 4.81 5.65
CA LEU A 131 -0.43 4.49 6.89
C LEU A 131 0.42 3.71 7.89
N ALA A 132 1.34 2.90 7.38
CA ALA A 132 2.25 2.12 8.21
C ALA A 132 3.43 2.97 8.67
N ILE A 133 4.16 2.46 9.68
CA ILE A 133 5.37 3.11 10.19
C ILE A 133 6.36 3.39 9.04
N SER A 134 7.02 4.56 9.08
CA SER A 134 8.04 4.88 8.09
C SER A 134 9.19 3.88 8.16
N CYS A 135 9.63 3.37 7.00
CA CYS A 135 10.83 2.55 6.92
C CYS A 135 12.06 3.28 7.47
N LYS A 136 12.09 4.62 7.35
CA LYS A 136 13.19 5.48 7.82
C LYS A 136 13.27 5.58 9.35
N SER A 137 12.24 5.16 10.08
CA SER A 137 12.26 5.13 11.55
C SER A 137 13.27 4.12 12.11
N CYS A 138 13.45 2.98 11.42
CA CYS A 138 14.44 1.96 11.77
C CYS A 138 15.62 1.95 10.79
N HIS A 139 15.37 2.26 9.52
CA HIS A 139 16.39 2.27 8.49
C HIS A 139 16.84 3.70 8.16
N THR A 140 17.72 4.25 8.98
CA THR A 140 18.29 5.59 8.79
C THR A 140 19.23 5.70 7.60
N THR A 141 19.70 4.56 7.08
CA THR A 141 20.56 4.49 5.89
C THR A 141 19.85 3.87 4.69
N ALA A 142 18.79 3.06 4.84
CA ALA A 142 18.15 2.41 3.68
C ALA A 142 17.55 3.41 2.66
N PRO A 143 17.49 3.03 1.37
CA PRO A 143 17.86 1.73 0.80
C PRO A 143 19.39 1.51 0.66
N HIS A 144 20.23 2.47 1.07
CA HIS A 144 21.66 2.38 0.86
C HIS A 144 22.47 2.28 2.19
N PRO A 145 23.32 1.28 2.44
CA PRO A 145 24.27 1.28 3.57
C PRO A 145 25.47 2.23 3.38
N GLY A 146 25.83 3.07 4.35
CA GLY A 146 26.77 4.21 4.20
C GLY A 146 27.96 4.10 3.22
N MET A 147 28.32 5.25 2.60
CA MET A 147 29.44 5.43 1.67
C MET A 147 30.75 4.72 2.08
N PRO A 148 31.59 4.25 1.13
CA PRO A 148 31.50 4.48 -0.32
C PRO A 148 30.74 3.38 -1.09
N TRP A 149 29.80 3.80 -1.95
CA TRP A 149 28.98 2.92 -2.82
C TRP A 149 29.54 2.77 -4.25
N HIS A 150 30.56 3.54 -4.58
CA HIS A 150 31.21 3.60 -5.89
C HIS A 150 32.72 3.67 -5.72
N GLY A 151 33.47 3.21 -6.73
CA GLY A 151 34.93 3.18 -6.74
C GLY A 151 35.52 1.82 -6.36
N THR A 152 36.84 1.68 -6.55
CA THR A 152 37.61 0.44 -6.28
C THR A 152 37.65 0.04 -4.81
N THR A 153 37.25 0.93 -3.91
CA THR A 153 37.13 0.71 -2.46
C THR A 153 35.70 0.48 -2.00
N ALA A 154 34.70 0.53 -2.90
CA ALA A 154 33.33 0.17 -2.56
C ALA A 154 33.29 -1.32 -2.19
N SER A 155 32.89 -1.62 -0.96
CA SER A 155 32.96 -2.97 -0.40
C SER A 155 31.82 -3.88 -0.89
N LEU A 156 31.66 -4.00 -2.22
CA LEU A 156 30.57 -4.65 -2.97
C LEU A 156 29.41 -3.71 -3.32
N THR A 157 28.75 -3.97 -4.45
CA THR A 157 27.45 -3.36 -4.79
C THR A 157 26.51 -3.62 -3.61
N ASN A 158 26.11 -2.54 -2.95
CA ASN A 158 25.44 -2.55 -1.66
C ASN A 158 24.00 -3.10 -1.64
N HIS A 159 23.47 -3.46 -2.81
CA HIS A 159 22.15 -4.10 -3.00
C HIS A 159 22.23 -5.44 -3.75
N VAL A 160 23.36 -6.18 -3.67
CA VAL A 160 23.53 -7.52 -4.30
C VAL A 160 22.45 -8.55 -3.94
N THR A 161 21.76 -8.36 -2.81
CA THR A 161 20.67 -9.25 -2.37
C THR A 161 19.27 -8.79 -2.78
N THR A 162 19.14 -7.60 -3.38
CA THR A 162 17.85 -7.05 -3.81
C THR A 162 17.59 -7.43 -5.25
N ASP A 163 16.43 -7.99 -5.53
CA ASP A 163 16.04 -8.35 -6.88
C ASP A 163 15.91 -7.11 -7.78
N ILE A 164 16.52 -7.17 -8.97
CA ILE A 164 16.57 -6.06 -9.94
C ILE A 164 15.18 -5.63 -10.43
N SER A 165 14.18 -6.50 -10.36
CA SER A 165 12.80 -6.18 -10.71
C SER A 165 12.16 -5.13 -9.77
N ASN A 166 12.80 -4.80 -8.65
CA ASN A 166 12.44 -3.65 -7.82
C ASN A 166 12.88 -2.29 -8.41
N ALA A 167 13.55 -2.24 -9.56
CA ALA A 167 14.00 -1.00 -10.20
C ALA A 167 12.92 0.10 -10.32
N PRO A 168 11.64 -0.19 -10.63
CA PRO A 168 10.60 0.83 -10.64
C PRO A 168 10.39 1.56 -9.31
N GLU A 169 10.64 0.90 -8.18
CA GLU A 169 10.53 1.49 -6.85
C GLU A 169 11.70 2.45 -6.57
N CYS A 170 12.92 2.05 -6.94
CA CYS A 170 14.09 2.90 -6.84
C CYS A 170 13.96 4.15 -7.73
N TYR A 171 13.36 3.99 -8.92
CA TYR A 171 13.18 5.06 -9.89
C TYR A 171 12.28 6.19 -9.40
N LYS A 172 11.34 5.92 -8.48
CA LYS A 172 10.50 6.96 -7.86
C LYS A 172 11.32 8.08 -7.22
N CYS A 173 12.51 7.76 -6.71
CA CYS A 173 13.44 8.73 -6.14
C CYS A 173 14.60 9.09 -7.07
N HIS A 174 14.96 8.20 -8.01
CA HIS A 174 16.20 8.29 -8.80
C HIS A 174 16.00 8.51 -10.30
N ALA A 175 14.80 8.87 -10.74
CA ALA A 175 14.52 9.19 -12.14
C ALA A 175 15.53 10.20 -12.70
N GLY A 176 16.26 9.82 -13.75
CA GLY A 176 17.28 10.65 -14.38
C GLY A 176 18.46 11.01 -13.45
N GLY A 177 18.70 10.23 -12.40
CA GLY A 177 19.72 10.52 -11.39
C GLY A 177 19.30 11.54 -10.33
N ALA A 178 17.99 11.77 -10.15
CA ALA A 178 17.48 12.56 -9.03
C ALA A 178 17.96 12.02 -7.67
N ASN A 179 18.10 12.91 -6.69
CA ASN A 179 18.54 12.58 -5.31
C ASN A 179 19.89 11.84 -5.22
N SER A 180 20.74 12.01 -6.23
CA SER A 180 22.08 11.45 -6.31
C SER A 180 23.06 12.50 -6.83
N THR A 181 24.29 12.46 -6.33
CA THR A 181 25.42 13.19 -6.92
C THR A 181 25.91 12.54 -8.22
N ILE A 182 25.51 11.29 -8.47
CA ILE A 182 25.82 10.51 -9.67
C ILE A 182 24.59 10.47 -10.58
N LYS A 183 24.78 10.85 -11.84
CA LYS A 183 23.73 10.88 -12.87
C LYS A 183 24.24 10.22 -14.15
N PRO A 184 23.36 9.66 -15.00
CA PRO A 184 23.79 9.19 -16.31
C PRO A 184 24.37 10.33 -17.13
N VAL A 185 25.49 10.08 -17.81
CA VAL A 185 26.07 11.02 -18.79
C VAL A 185 25.11 11.23 -19.96
N THR A 186 24.55 10.14 -20.47
CA THR A 186 23.49 10.15 -21.50
C THR A 186 22.23 9.51 -20.91
N PRO A 187 21.20 10.31 -20.55
CA PRO A 187 19.95 9.76 -20.03
C PRO A 187 19.25 8.85 -21.04
N ALA A 188 18.55 7.85 -20.53
CA ALA A 188 17.68 7.02 -21.36
C ALA A 188 16.59 7.86 -22.06
N PRO A 189 16.13 7.46 -23.26
CA PRO A 189 15.00 8.12 -23.92
C PRO A 189 13.77 8.22 -23.02
N ALA A 190 12.99 9.29 -23.18
CA ALA A 190 11.73 9.46 -22.46
C ALA A 190 10.78 8.27 -22.71
N GLY A 191 10.13 7.80 -21.64
CA GLY A 191 9.25 6.62 -21.70
C GLY A 191 9.96 5.27 -21.56
N THR A 192 11.30 5.23 -21.49
CA THR A 192 12.04 4.00 -21.19
C THR A 192 11.62 3.47 -19.82
N ALA A 193 11.27 2.18 -19.75
CA ALA A 193 10.93 1.53 -18.48
C ALA A 193 12.11 1.61 -17.49
N PRO A 194 11.86 1.86 -16.19
CA PRO A 194 12.92 1.92 -15.19
C PRO A 194 13.77 0.66 -15.14
N GLY A 195 15.09 0.85 -15.10
CA GLY A 195 16.06 -0.23 -15.00
C GLY A 195 17.34 0.22 -14.32
N CYS A 196 17.97 -0.67 -13.57
CA CYS A 196 19.20 -0.31 -12.86
C CYS A 196 20.32 0.06 -13.83
N THR A 197 20.45 -0.68 -14.95
CA THR A 197 21.61 -0.66 -15.87
C THR A 197 21.34 0.02 -17.22
N ASN A 198 20.16 0.63 -17.41
CA ASN A 198 19.70 1.15 -18.70
C ASN A 198 19.74 2.69 -18.78
N ALA A 199 20.55 3.35 -17.94
CA ALA A 199 20.68 4.81 -17.87
C ALA A 199 19.39 5.58 -17.50
N THR A 200 18.37 4.93 -16.95
CA THR A 200 17.21 5.61 -16.37
C THR A 200 17.48 6.15 -14.95
N MET A 201 18.52 5.63 -14.27
CA MET A 201 18.91 5.98 -12.88
C MET A 201 20.44 6.11 -12.73
N CYS A 202 21.09 5.36 -11.83
CA CYS A 202 22.50 5.56 -11.47
C CYS A 202 23.51 4.71 -12.26
N HIS A 203 23.09 3.62 -12.93
CA HIS A 203 23.99 2.77 -13.71
C HIS A 203 23.69 2.82 -15.22
N GLY A 204 24.25 3.79 -15.94
CA GLY A 204 24.30 3.75 -17.40
C GLY A 204 25.47 2.90 -17.88
N ARG A 205 25.43 2.35 -19.10
CA ARG A 205 26.56 1.59 -19.68
C ARG A 205 27.82 2.44 -19.96
N ASP A 206 27.71 3.75 -19.76
CA ASP A 206 28.77 4.73 -19.94
C ASP A 206 29.14 5.30 -18.57
N PHE A 207 30.20 4.77 -17.95
CA PHE A 207 30.84 5.33 -16.75
C PHE A 207 32.21 5.87 -17.12
#